data_AF-U1NIB6-F1
#
_entry.id   AF-U1NIB6-F1
#
_cell.length_a   1.000
_cell.length_b   1.000
_cell.length_c   1.000
_cell.angle_alpha   90.00
_cell.angle_beta   90.00
_cell.angle_gamma   90.00
#
_symmetry.space_group_name_H-M   'P 1'
#
loop_
_entity.id
_entity.type
_entity.pdbx_description
1 polymer ?
#
loop_
_entity_poly.entity_id
_entity_poly.type
_entity_poly.pdbx_seq_one_letter_code
_entity_poly.pdbx_strand_id
1 'polypeptide(L)'
;MTVSENNTEKTVCIDLGICHFAALAFEDQKSELYPLNCLKQDDYYYSKHIARCDDSTSEETVRLNAKKSNRRTHSFHTLSKHIVERCVDENVGVIAIGDLSGIREDEDGATKNWGKGKHGNLDLDLHGNLDLELALVGVRPLYRHARIQSQRSWCFGRTCV
;
A
#
# COMPACT_ATOMS: atom_id res chain seq x y z
N MET A 1 22.36 19.70 34.95
CA MET A 1 22.16 19.86 33.51
C MET A 1 21.26 18.73 33.05
N THR A 2 19.98 19.02 32.83
CA THR A 2 19.03 18.06 32.27
C THR A 2 19.43 17.79 30.82
N VAL A 3 19.79 16.55 30.52
CA VAL A 3 19.96 16.07 29.14
C VAL A 3 18.63 16.31 28.45
N SER A 4 18.62 17.12 27.39
CA SER A 4 17.44 17.24 26.53
C SER A 4 17.16 15.84 25.97
N GLU A 5 16.04 15.24 26.37
CA GLU A 5 15.48 14.12 25.64
C GLU A 5 15.38 14.58 24.19
N ASN A 6 16.18 13.96 23.31
CA ASN A 6 16.04 14.17 21.89
C ASN A 6 14.56 13.87 21.58
N ASN A 7 13.83 14.87 21.10
CA ASN A 7 12.44 14.72 20.70
C ASN A 7 12.39 13.77 19.49
N THR A 8 12.48 12.47 19.75
CA THR A 8 12.41 11.43 18.73
C THR A 8 10.96 11.37 18.32
N GLU A 9 10.65 11.99 17.17
CA GLU A 9 9.36 11.87 16.52
C GLU A 9 9.02 10.37 16.36
N LYS A 10 7.89 9.93 16.93
CA LYS A 10 7.46 8.53 16.84
C LYS A 10 7.33 8.15 15.37
N THR A 11 7.91 7.01 15.02
CA THR A 11 7.97 6.55 13.64
C THR A 11 7.07 5.34 13.41
N VAL A 12 6.44 5.27 12.24
CA VAL A 12 5.74 4.08 11.74
C VAL A 12 6.28 3.69 10.37
N CYS A 13 6.43 2.40 10.13
CA CYS A 13 6.77 1.84 8.83
C CYS A 13 5.51 1.26 8.19
N ILE A 14 5.23 1.65 6.95
CA ILE A 14 4.11 1.15 6.14
C ILE A 14 4.70 0.31 5.00
N ASP A 15 4.42 -0.99 5.02
CA ASP A 15 4.73 -1.90 3.92
C ASP A 15 3.48 -2.13 3.07
N LEU A 16 3.55 -1.79 1.78
CA LEU A 16 2.46 -2.00 0.83
C LEU A 16 2.64 -3.35 0.14
N GLY A 17 1.61 -4.21 0.20
CA GLY A 17 1.72 -5.59 -0.24
C GLY A 17 0.76 -5.98 -1.37
N ILE A 18 1.08 -7.07 -2.05
CA ILE A 18 0.19 -7.72 -3.04
C ILE A 18 -0.92 -8.50 -2.33
N CYS A 19 -0.60 -9.11 -1.18
CA CYS A 19 -1.53 -9.97 -0.44
C CYS A 19 -2.28 -9.23 0.68
N HIS A 20 -1.61 -8.29 1.34
CA HIS A 20 -2.14 -7.36 2.35
C HIS A 20 -2.02 -5.93 1.82
N PHE A 21 -3.04 -5.12 2.03
CA PHE A 21 -3.10 -3.76 1.52
C PHE A 21 -1.96 -2.91 2.08
N ALA A 22 -1.82 -2.96 3.41
CA ALA A 22 -0.76 -2.32 4.14
C ALA A 22 -0.45 -3.14 5.40
N ALA A 23 0.81 -3.15 5.79
CA ALA A 23 1.25 -3.55 7.13
C ALA A 23 1.88 -2.34 7.80
N LEU A 24 1.38 -1.96 8.97
CA LEU A 24 1.94 -0.90 9.79
C LEU A 24 2.76 -1.54 10.90
N ALA A 25 3.99 -1.07 11.08
CA ALA A 25 4.85 -1.41 12.21
C ALA A 25 5.22 -0.13 12.96
N PHE A 26 4.70 0.00 14.18
CA PHE A 26 4.99 1.11 15.07
C PHE A 26 6.26 0.82 15.87
N GLU A 27 6.95 1.88 16.29
CA GLU A 27 8.15 1.80 17.12
C GLU A 27 7.91 1.10 18.48
N ASP A 28 6.69 1.17 19.01
CA ASP A 28 6.28 0.54 20.28
C ASP A 28 5.97 -0.97 20.16
N GLN A 29 6.50 -1.62 19.13
CA GLN A 29 6.31 -3.05 18.80
C GLN A 29 4.86 -3.45 18.49
N LYS A 30 3.95 -2.49 18.30
CA LYS A 30 2.62 -2.77 17.76
C LYS A 30 2.69 -2.92 16.25
N SER A 31 1.90 -3.84 15.72
CA SER A 31 1.73 -4.00 14.28
C SER A 31 0.25 -4.12 13.92
N GLU A 32 -0.16 -3.45 12.85
CA GLU A 32 -1.49 -3.56 12.29
C GLU A 32 -1.42 -4.09 10.85
N LEU A 33 -2.36 -4.96 10.49
CA LEU A 33 -2.48 -5.50 9.15
C LEU A 33 -3.80 -5.07 8.54
N TYR A 34 -3.73 -4.52 7.34
CA TYR A 34 -4.88 -4.11 6.55
C TYR A 34 -5.12 -5.16 5.46
N PRO A 35 -6.12 -6.06 5.62
CA PRO A 35 -6.37 -7.12 4.67
C PRO A 35 -7.05 -6.61 3.38
N LEU A 36 -6.74 -7.25 2.25
CA LEU A 36 -7.23 -6.90 0.91
C LEU A 36 -8.59 -7.55 0.55
N ASN A 37 -9.31 -8.11 1.53
CA ASN A 37 -10.41 -9.05 1.27
C ASN A 37 -11.57 -8.42 0.49
N CYS A 38 -12.03 -7.23 0.89
CA CYS A 38 -13.13 -6.54 0.20
C CYS A 38 -12.78 -6.20 -1.24
N LEU A 39 -11.57 -5.68 -1.47
CA LEU A 39 -11.09 -5.30 -2.79
C LEU A 39 -10.87 -6.53 -3.69
N LYS A 40 -10.36 -7.64 -3.13
CA LYS A 40 -10.23 -8.93 -3.85
C LYS A 40 -11.58 -9.51 -4.25
N GLN A 41 -12.57 -9.44 -3.36
CA GLN A 41 -13.94 -9.90 -3.65
C GLN A 41 -14.59 -9.07 -4.74
N ASP A 42 -14.50 -7.74 -4.67
CA ASP A 42 -14.99 -6.84 -5.71
C ASP A 42 -14.27 -7.09 -7.04
N ASP A 43 -12.93 -7.18 -7.02
CA ASP A 43 -12.15 -7.44 -8.23
C ASP A 43 -12.55 -8.77 -8.88
N TYR A 44 -12.71 -9.84 -8.10
CA TYR A 44 -13.19 -11.12 -8.61
C TYR A 44 -14.61 -11.04 -9.18
N TYR A 45 -15.54 -10.41 -8.45
CA TYR A 45 -16.92 -10.26 -8.89
C TYR A 45 -16.99 -9.54 -10.23
N TYR A 46 -16.42 -8.32 -10.32
CA TYR A 46 -16.52 -7.54 -11.55
C TYR A 46 -15.74 -8.17 -12.70
N SER A 47 -14.55 -8.73 -12.45
CA SER A 47 -13.78 -9.39 -13.51
C SER A 47 -14.52 -10.59 -14.09
N LYS A 48 -15.18 -11.39 -13.24
CA LYS A 48 -16.00 -12.52 -13.68
C LYS A 48 -17.21 -12.07 -14.52
N HIS A 49 -17.82 -10.95 -14.19
CA HIS A 49 -18.96 -10.43 -14.96
C HIS A 49 -18.50 -9.79 -16.28
N ILE A 50 -17.40 -9.04 -16.28
CA ILE A 50 -16.80 -8.48 -17.49
C ILE A 50 -16.39 -9.59 -18.46
N ALA A 51 -15.82 -10.69 -17.95
CA ALA A 51 -15.43 -11.84 -18.78
C ALA A 51 -16.61 -12.59 -19.43
N ARG A 52 -17.86 -12.33 -18.98
CA ARG A 52 -19.09 -12.87 -19.59
C ARG A 52 -19.66 -11.94 -20.65
N CYS A 53 -19.14 -10.72 -20.77
CA CYS A 53 -19.55 -9.79 -21.81
C CYS A 53 -18.78 -10.11 -23.10
N ASP A 54 -19.50 -10.34 -24.18
CA ASP A 54 -18.90 -10.71 -25.48
C ASP A 54 -18.24 -9.51 -26.18
N ASP A 55 -18.68 -8.28 -25.86
CA ASP A 55 -18.15 -7.04 -26.43
C ASP A 55 -17.63 -6.10 -25.35
N SER A 56 -16.33 -5.83 -25.41
CA SER A 56 -15.62 -4.90 -24.51
C SER A 56 -16.13 -3.46 -24.54
N THR A 57 -16.85 -3.07 -25.60
CA THR A 57 -17.41 -1.73 -25.80
C THR A 57 -18.91 -1.64 -25.51
N SER A 58 -19.55 -2.77 -25.19
CA SER A 58 -20.95 -2.79 -24.78
C SER A 58 -21.21 -1.89 -23.57
N GLU A 59 -22.39 -1.27 -23.52
CA GLU A 59 -22.82 -0.41 -22.41
C GLU A 59 -22.69 -1.12 -21.06
N GLU A 60 -23.01 -2.42 -21.01
CA GLU A 60 -22.84 -3.23 -19.82
C GLU A 60 -21.37 -3.35 -19.39
N THR A 61 -20.45 -3.61 -20.33
CA THR A 61 -19.01 -3.71 -20.02
C THR A 61 -18.45 -2.38 -19.54
N VAL A 62 -18.82 -1.27 -20.19
CA VAL A 62 -18.42 0.08 -19.77
C VAL A 62 -18.92 0.37 -18.36
N ARG A 63 -20.19 0.05 -18.07
CA ARG A 63 -20.79 0.24 -16.75
C ARG A 63 -20.12 -0.61 -15.68
N LEU A 64 -19.83 -1.88 -15.96
CA LEU A 64 -19.13 -2.78 -15.03
C LEU A 64 -17.71 -2.30 -14.76
N ASN A 65 -16.96 -1.86 -15.77
CA ASN A 65 -15.63 -1.28 -15.60
C ASN A 65 -15.67 0.01 -14.77
N ALA A 66 -16.59 0.92 -15.05
CA ALA A 66 -16.76 2.14 -14.27
C ALA A 66 -17.08 1.83 -12.81
N LYS A 67 -17.99 0.89 -12.54
CA LYS A 67 -18.34 0.48 -11.17
C LYS A 67 -17.16 -0.19 -10.46
N LYS A 68 -16.42 -1.05 -11.15
CA LYS A 68 -15.19 -1.68 -10.65
C LYS A 68 -14.15 -0.64 -10.27
N SER A 69 -13.90 0.34 -11.15
CA SER A 69 -12.96 1.43 -10.91
C SER A 69 -13.38 2.29 -9.71
N ASN A 70 -14.65 2.72 -9.66
CA ASN A 70 -15.16 3.55 -8.57
C ASN A 70 -15.09 2.86 -7.21
N ARG A 71 -15.42 1.56 -7.16
CA ARG A 71 -15.32 0.75 -5.93
C ARG A 71 -13.88 0.66 -5.45
N ARG A 72 -12.95 0.38 -6.38
CA ARG A 72 -11.52 0.35 -6.10
C ARG A 72 -11.03 1.69 -5.53
N THR A 73 -11.31 2.80 -6.21
CA THR A 73 -10.94 4.15 -5.75
C THR A 73 -11.51 4.46 -4.36
N HIS A 74 -12.78 4.13 -4.12
CA HIS A 74 -13.42 4.35 -2.82
C HIS A 74 -12.72 3.57 -1.70
N SER A 75 -12.43 2.29 -1.92
CA SER A 75 -11.70 1.47 -0.94
C SER A 75 -10.33 2.05 -0.62
N PHE A 76 -9.57 2.47 -1.64
CA PHE A 76 -8.25 3.10 -1.42
C PHE A 76 -8.35 4.38 -0.61
N HIS A 77 -9.29 5.26 -0.96
CA HIS A 77 -9.48 6.51 -0.24
C HIS A 77 -9.83 6.26 1.23
N THR A 78 -10.81 5.40 1.51
CA THR A 78 -11.21 5.08 2.88
C THR A 78 -10.08 4.46 3.70
N LEU A 79 -9.31 3.54 3.11
CA LEU A 79 -8.20 2.89 3.80
C LEU A 79 -7.02 3.85 4.05
N SER A 80 -6.68 4.67 3.07
CA SER A 80 -5.60 5.68 3.22
C SER A 80 -5.96 6.66 4.33
N LYS A 81 -7.19 7.19 4.30
CA LYS A 81 -7.70 8.08 5.33
C LYS A 81 -7.64 7.45 6.72
N HIS A 82 -8.12 6.21 6.85
CA HIS A 82 -8.07 5.49 8.12
C HIS A 82 -6.63 5.29 8.61
N ILE A 83 -5.69 4.90 7.73
CA ILE A 83 -4.27 4.76 8.09
C ILE A 83 -3.69 6.07 8.61
N VAL A 84 -4.00 7.20 7.96
CA VAL A 84 -3.56 8.53 8.39
C VAL A 84 -4.17 8.92 9.73
N GLU A 85 -5.48 8.72 9.91
CA GLU A 85 -6.18 8.94 11.19
C GLU A 85 -5.51 8.14 12.32
N ARG A 86 -5.18 6.87 12.09
CA ARG A 86 -4.43 6.03 13.06
C ARG A 86 -3.05 6.58 13.38
N CYS A 87 -2.32 7.10 12.38
CA CYS A 87 -1.01 7.72 12.61
C CYS A 87 -1.12 8.99 13.45
N VAL A 88 -2.16 9.80 13.23
CA VAL A 88 -2.45 11.00 14.02
C VAL A 88 -2.80 10.63 15.46
N ASP A 89 -3.68 9.64 15.67
CA ASP A 89 -4.07 9.15 17.00
C ASP A 89 -2.87 8.64 17.81
N GLU A 90 -1.92 7.99 17.12
CA GLU A 90 -0.70 7.45 17.72
C GLU A 90 0.41 8.51 17.86
N ASN A 91 0.17 9.76 17.45
CA ASN A 91 1.10 10.88 17.48
C ASN A 91 2.42 10.60 16.73
N VAL A 92 2.30 9.99 15.55
CA VAL A 92 3.41 9.69 14.64
C VAL A 92 3.88 10.97 13.95
N GLY A 93 5.18 11.28 14.04
CA GLY A 93 5.80 12.42 13.35
C GLY A 93 6.49 12.05 12.04
N VAL A 94 6.88 10.77 11.87
CA VAL A 94 7.58 10.26 10.69
C VAL A 94 6.91 8.98 10.20
N ILE A 95 6.63 8.93 8.89
CA ILE A 95 6.10 7.72 8.25
C ILE A 95 7.10 7.24 7.21
N ALA A 96 7.66 6.06 7.40
CA ALA A 96 8.47 5.41 6.38
C ALA A 96 7.58 4.53 5.50
N ILE A 97 7.46 4.85 4.21
CA ILE A 97 6.64 4.07 3.27
C ILE A 97 7.58 3.24 2.38
N GLY A 98 7.31 1.93 2.32
CA GLY A 98 7.99 1.03 1.39
C GLY A 98 7.69 1.45 -0.04
N ASP A 99 8.73 1.78 -0.78
CA ASP A 99 8.63 2.18 -2.18
C ASP A 99 8.78 0.94 -3.06
N LEU A 100 7.70 0.59 -3.75
CA LEU A 100 7.61 -0.55 -4.66
C LEU A 100 8.04 -0.17 -6.10
N SER A 101 8.46 1.07 -6.34
CA SER A 101 9.05 1.46 -7.62
C SER A 101 10.29 0.61 -7.92
N GLY A 102 10.44 0.20 -9.18
CA GLY A 102 11.56 -0.65 -9.61
C GLY A 102 11.46 -2.14 -9.28
N ILE A 103 10.49 -2.64 -8.47
CA ILE A 103 10.33 -4.09 -8.22
C ILE A 103 10.02 -4.87 -9.52
N ARG A 104 9.49 -4.19 -10.52
CA ARG A 104 9.21 -4.77 -11.84
C ARG A 104 10.33 -4.58 -12.85
N GLU A 105 11.35 -3.80 -12.53
CA GLU A 105 12.48 -3.52 -13.42
C GLU A 105 13.55 -4.58 -13.18
N ASP A 106 13.88 -5.39 -14.18
CA ASP A 106 15.13 -6.18 -14.16
C ASP A 106 16.35 -5.25 -14.32
N GLU A 107 17.55 -5.77 -14.06
CA GLU A 107 18.83 -5.04 -14.24
C GLU A 107 19.01 -4.46 -15.67
N ASP A 108 18.25 -4.97 -16.65
CA ASP A 108 18.24 -4.52 -18.05
C ASP A 108 17.11 -3.53 -18.40
N GLY A 109 16.29 -3.09 -17.42
CA GLY A 109 15.18 -2.16 -17.63
C GLY A 109 13.93 -2.75 -18.31
N ALA A 110 13.92 -4.07 -18.57
CA ALA A 110 12.77 -4.77 -19.13
C ALA A 110 11.79 -5.17 -18.00
N THR A 111 10.51 -4.79 -18.14
CA THR A 111 9.48 -5.09 -17.15
C THR A 111 9.07 -6.56 -17.22
N LYS A 112 9.23 -7.35 -16.14
CA LYS A 112 8.77 -8.74 -16.14
C LYS A 112 7.24 -8.81 -16.27
N ASN A 113 6.75 -9.41 -17.35
CA ASN A 113 5.32 -9.65 -17.58
C ASN A 113 4.94 -11.05 -17.06
N TRP A 114 4.57 -11.14 -15.77
CA TRP A 114 4.19 -12.40 -15.11
C TRP A 114 2.76 -12.89 -15.40
N GLY A 115 2.12 -12.43 -16.48
CA GLY A 115 0.80 -12.90 -16.88
C GLY A 115 -0.03 -11.78 -17.52
N LYS A 116 -0.93 -12.15 -18.44
CA LYS A 116 -1.77 -11.23 -19.21
C LYS A 116 -2.42 -10.15 -18.32
N GLY A 117 -1.93 -8.92 -18.45
CA GLY A 117 -2.64 -7.73 -18.02
C GLY A 117 -1.72 -6.69 -17.41
N LYS A 118 -1.79 -5.46 -17.93
CA LYS A 118 -1.39 -4.23 -17.24
C LYS A 118 -2.30 -3.96 -16.02
N HIS A 119 -2.62 -4.99 -15.23
CA HIS A 119 -3.59 -4.94 -14.15
C HIS A 119 -2.86 -5.22 -12.85
N GLY A 120 -2.42 -4.15 -12.19
CA GLY A 120 -1.96 -4.25 -10.81
C GLY A 120 -0.94 -3.20 -10.45
N ASN A 121 -1.25 -1.92 -10.59
CA ASN A 121 -0.65 -0.96 -9.65
C ASN A 121 -1.70 -0.69 -8.60
N LEU A 122 -1.81 -1.61 -7.63
CA LEU A 122 -2.39 -1.30 -6.32
C LEU A 122 -1.67 -0.08 -5.70
N ASP A 123 -0.38 0.01 -6.04
CA ASP A 123 0.63 0.95 -5.55
C ASP A 123 0.35 2.42 -5.89
N LEU A 124 0.06 2.77 -7.15
CA LEU A 124 -0.05 4.17 -7.59
C LEU A 124 -1.25 4.90 -6.97
N ASP A 125 -2.41 4.24 -6.88
CA ASP A 125 -3.61 4.85 -6.30
C ASP A 125 -3.43 5.06 -4.79
N LEU A 126 -2.67 4.18 -4.13
CA LEU A 126 -2.47 4.22 -2.70
C LEU A 126 -1.42 5.25 -2.30
N HIS A 127 -0.27 5.27 -2.98
CA HIS A 127 0.76 6.31 -2.78
C HIS A 127 0.18 7.71 -2.92
N GLY A 128 -0.55 7.97 -4.03
CA GLY A 128 -1.14 9.29 -4.26
C GLY A 128 -2.17 9.69 -3.19
N ASN A 129 -3.00 8.74 -2.73
CA ASN A 129 -3.98 9.00 -1.67
C ASN A 129 -3.30 9.22 -0.31
N LEU A 130 -2.30 8.41 0.05
CA LEU A 130 -1.51 8.60 1.27
C LEU A 130 -0.78 9.95 1.26
N ASP A 131 -0.14 10.33 0.15
CA ASP A 131 0.51 11.64 0.03
C ASP A 131 -0.45 12.80 0.26
N LEU A 132 -1.64 12.76 -0.36
CA LEU A 132 -2.68 13.77 -0.19
C LEU A 132 -3.15 13.85 1.28
N GLU A 133 -3.48 12.71 1.88
CA GLU A 133 -3.99 12.65 3.26
C GLU A 133 -2.91 13.05 4.29
N LEU A 134 -1.65 12.66 4.07
CA LEU A 134 -0.52 13.02 4.94
C LEU A 134 -0.17 14.50 4.87
N ALA A 135 -0.24 15.10 3.68
CA ALA A 135 -0.05 16.53 3.51
C ALA A 135 -1.11 17.35 4.28
N LEU A 136 -2.35 16.86 4.36
CA LEU A 136 -3.43 17.52 5.12
C LEU A 136 -3.18 17.53 6.63
N VAL A 137 -2.50 16.51 7.16
CA VAL A 137 -2.21 16.37 8.60
C VAL A 137 -0.80 16.83 8.98
N GLY A 138 0.00 17.30 8.02
CA GLY A 138 1.35 17.83 8.25
C GLY A 138 2.39 16.76 8.63
N VAL A 139 2.12 15.49 8.34
CA VAL A 139 3.06 14.39 8.61
C VAL A 139 3.95 14.16 7.38
N ARG A 140 5.26 14.00 7.60
CA ARG A 140 6.22 13.86 6.51
C ARG A 140 6.42 12.38 6.12
N PRO A 141 6.06 11.96 4.89
CA PRO A 141 6.43 10.64 4.40
C PRO A 141 7.92 10.60 4.00
N LEU A 142 8.56 9.48 4.30
CA LEU A 142 9.88 9.12 3.83
C LEU A 142 9.76 7.83 3.01
N TYR A 143 9.85 7.97 1.70
CA TYR A 143 9.87 6.83 0.79
C TYR A 143 11.22 6.12 0.83
N ARG A 144 11.22 4.81 1.07
CA ARG A 144 12.44 3.98 1.01
C ARG A 144 12.26 2.83 0.04
N HIS A 145 13.13 2.76 -0.97
CA HIS A 145 13.17 1.65 -1.92
C HIS A 145 13.30 0.31 -1.20
N ALA A 146 12.33 -0.57 -1.46
CA ALA A 146 12.40 -1.96 -1.05
C ALA A 146 13.42 -2.70 -1.92
N ARG A 147 14.69 -2.75 -1.49
CA ARG A 147 15.67 -3.64 -2.13
C ARG A 147 15.27 -5.06 -1.77
N ILE A 148 14.67 -5.81 -2.70
CA ILE A 148 14.37 -7.24 -2.54
C ILE A 148 15.70 -7.98 -2.39
N GLN A 149 16.22 -8.04 -1.17
CA GLN A 149 17.07 -9.16 -0.81
C GLN A 149 16.13 -10.35 -0.64
N SER A 150 16.39 -11.40 -1.41
CA SER A 150 15.65 -12.66 -1.41
C SER A 150 15.13 -13.03 -0.02
N GLN A 151 13.88 -13.53 0.06
CA GLN A 151 13.16 -13.99 1.25
C GLN A 151 13.89 -15.08 2.09
N ARG A 152 15.13 -14.87 2.52
CA ARG A 152 15.94 -15.86 3.24
C ARG A 152 16.57 -15.37 4.54
N SER A 153 16.35 -14.13 4.98
CA SER A 153 16.98 -13.68 6.24
C SER A 153 16.15 -12.79 7.17
N TRP A 154 14.84 -12.64 6.97
CA TRP A 154 13.97 -12.14 8.05
C TRP A 154 13.63 -13.28 9.02
N CYS A 155 14.67 -13.95 9.54
CA CYS A 155 14.58 -14.72 10.76
C CYS A 155 15.15 -13.84 11.87
N PHE A 156 14.30 -13.56 12.85
CA PHE A 156 14.64 -13.15 14.21
C PHE A 156 16.06 -13.60 14.60
N GLY A 157 16.93 -12.64 14.89
CA GLY A 157 18.33 -12.96 15.17
C GLY A 157 19.15 -11.77 15.64
N ARG A 158 18.86 -11.28 16.85
CA ARG A 158 19.92 -11.05 17.83
C ARG A 158 19.35 -10.87 19.24
N THR A 159 19.64 -11.89 20.03
CA THR A 159 19.58 -11.99 21.48
C THR A 159 20.19 -10.77 22.17
N CYS A 160 19.51 -10.30 23.22
CA CYS A 160 20.11 -9.57 24.32
C CYS A 160 21.36 -10.31 24.83
N VAL A 161 22.52 -9.66 24.84
CA VAL A 161 23.39 -9.43 26.01
C VAL A 161 24.14 -8.13 25.78
#